data_AF-A0A956LNI4-F1
#
_entry.id   AF-A0A956LNI4-F1
#
_cell.length_a   1.000
_cell.length_b   1.000
_cell.length_c   1.000
_cell.angle_alpha   90.00
_cell.angle_beta   90.00
_cell.angle_gamma   90.00
#
_symmetry.space_group_name_H-M   'P 1'
#
loop_
_entity.id
_entity.type
_entity.pdbx_description
1 polymer ?
#
loop_
_entity_poly.entity_id
_entity_poly.type
_entity_poly.pdbx_seq_one_letter_code
_entity_poly.pdbx_strand_id
1 'polypeptide(L)'
;DGDGDGDGDGDGDGDGDGDGDGDGDGDGDGDGDGDGDGDGDGDGDGDGDGDGDPPNCGDGQVALDEGEQCDDGNKQGGDGCSASCQVEVGNGCGDGVLTPGNGEECDDGNQQDGDGCSANCQYEQLGASCGDGNLDNLEICDDNNQSNGDNCNPTCNLMNDTSLFVGSPGQPGLVDGVGQQARIGGLGGLAADNTYLYLGDGPNFAVRRIHVASATVLTIAGGTQGDMDANNGLMARFGGISSVTTDGATLWVGDGSNRKIKEVELTAPYAVTTVAGSGNQAVTDGVGAAASFDDLRGLTYYAGMVYSVDANGAVLRAFNPQTQEVTTLAGQAYQTGIQDGVGSMARFISPRYMASDNSGLLFIADTNGYHIRSYNTFDGYVGTFAGNGSQGYVDGVGNNAAIHRPRGMTSDGTSVYWTEFNQHTVRQGIIASQSVSTNVGQHCNGNNCNGGYTEGIGTASRFNGPFALAFHYATNSMFVLDAGNNVIRRIQ
;
A
#
# COMPACT_ATOMS: atom_id res chain seq x y z
N ASP A 1 -54.81 -25.11 14.35
CA ASP A 1 -56.04 -24.37 14.71
C ASP A 1 -55.69 -23.17 15.58
N GLY A 2 -55.81 -21.97 15.01
CA GLY A 2 -55.82 -20.72 15.78
C GLY A 2 -54.90 -19.63 15.24
N ASP A 3 -55.37 -18.94 14.19
CA ASP A 3 -54.77 -17.76 13.55
C ASP A 3 -54.82 -16.49 14.43
N GLY A 4 -54.09 -15.44 14.02
CA GLY A 4 -54.25 -14.10 14.58
C GLY A 4 -53.26 -13.06 14.01
N ASP A 5 -53.60 -12.51 12.84
CA ASP A 5 -52.97 -11.34 12.20
C ASP A 5 -53.22 -10.04 12.97
N GLY A 6 -52.34 -9.04 12.76
CA GLY A 6 -52.51 -7.69 13.27
C GLY A 6 -51.59 -6.69 12.58
N ASP A 7 -52.09 -6.10 11.49
CA ASP A 7 -51.53 -4.94 10.79
C ASP A 7 -51.67 -3.65 11.62
N GLY A 8 -50.75 -2.72 11.44
CA GLY A 8 -50.78 -1.39 12.05
C GLY A 8 -50.06 -0.37 11.18
N ASP A 9 -50.82 0.29 10.31
CA ASP A 9 -50.43 1.48 9.55
C ASP A 9 -50.30 2.70 10.48
N GLY A 10 -49.36 3.59 10.16
CA GLY A 10 -49.15 4.86 10.85
C GLY A 10 -48.54 5.89 9.91
N ASP A 11 -49.42 6.58 9.17
CA ASP A 11 -49.10 7.78 8.39
C ASP A 11 -48.83 8.97 9.33
N GLY A 12 -47.85 9.80 8.98
CA GLY A 12 -47.50 11.02 9.70
C GLY A 12 -46.88 12.04 8.76
N ASP A 13 -47.74 12.78 8.05
CA ASP A 13 -47.38 13.96 7.28
C ASP A 13 -47.03 15.13 8.22
N GLY A 14 -45.96 15.85 7.89
CA GLY A 14 -45.51 17.04 8.60
C GLY A 14 -44.91 18.05 7.63
N ASP A 15 -45.77 18.85 7.01
CA ASP A 15 -45.40 20.03 6.22
C ASP A 15 -44.86 21.14 7.13
N GLY A 16 -43.77 21.77 6.71
CA GLY A 16 -43.17 22.93 7.38
C GLY A 16 -42.57 23.87 6.36
N ASP A 17 -43.41 24.77 5.84
CA ASP A 17 -43.03 25.91 5.01
C ASP A 17 -42.27 26.95 5.85
N GLY A 18 -41.18 27.48 5.30
CA GLY A 18 -40.40 28.56 5.88
C GLY A 18 -39.88 29.49 4.78
N ASP A 19 -40.71 30.47 4.42
CA ASP A 19 -40.33 31.60 3.56
C ASP A 19 -39.42 32.58 4.33
N GLY A 20 -38.33 32.98 3.69
CA GLY A 20 -37.40 33.98 4.20
C GLY A 20 -36.95 34.90 3.07
N ASP A 21 -37.70 35.97 2.86
CA ASP A 21 -37.35 37.09 1.98
C ASP A 21 -36.28 37.97 2.65
N GLY A 22 -35.25 38.32 1.89
CA GLY A 22 -34.17 39.21 2.32
C GLY A 22 -33.66 40.05 1.15
N ASP A 23 -34.35 41.16 0.88
CA ASP A 23 -33.92 42.20 -0.04
C ASP A 23 -32.74 42.99 0.56
N GLY A 24 -31.75 43.29 -0.27
CA GLY A 24 -30.59 44.11 0.09
C GLY A 24 -29.95 44.75 -1.13
N ASP A 25 -30.58 45.82 -1.61
CA ASP A 25 -30.02 46.74 -2.63
C ASP A 25 -28.87 47.56 -2.05
N GLY A 26 -27.81 47.73 -2.83
CA GLY A 26 -26.67 48.58 -2.52
C GLY A 26 -25.96 49.05 -3.79
N ASP A 27 -26.54 50.06 -4.44
CA ASP A 27 -25.90 50.84 -5.50
C ASP A 27 -24.87 51.84 -4.93
N GLY A 28 -23.75 52.04 -5.63
CA GLY A 28 -22.92 53.22 -5.43
C GLY A 28 -21.55 53.14 -6.08
N ASP A 29 -21.35 53.98 -7.11
CA ASP A 29 -20.13 54.68 -7.55
C ASP A 29 -20.03 54.59 -9.10
N GLY A 30 -20.08 55.66 -9.91
CA GLY A 30 -19.88 57.08 -9.65
C GLY A 30 -18.86 57.61 -10.67
N ASP A 31 -19.29 57.84 -11.91
CA ASP A 31 -18.45 58.37 -13.01
C ASP A 31 -17.94 59.80 -12.73
N GLY A 32 -16.70 60.07 -13.14
CA GLY A 32 -16.09 61.40 -13.06
C GLY A 32 -14.90 61.57 -14.00
N ASP A 33 -15.20 61.94 -15.24
CA ASP A 33 -14.24 62.41 -16.26
C ASP A 33 -13.60 63.74 -15.87
N GLY A 34 -12.31 63.91 -16.21
CA GLY A 34 -11.57 65.17 -16.06
C GLY A 34 -10.32 65.21 -16.94
N ASP A 35 -10.49 65.76 -18.14
CA ASP A 35 -9.48 66.01 -19.18
C ASP A 35 -8.35 66.96 -18.73
N GLY A 36 -7.14 66.80 -19.29
CA GLY A 36 -6.06 67.79 -19.17
C GLY A 36 -4.68 67.41 -19.73
N ASP A 37 -4.59 67.39 -21.07
CA ASP A 37 -3.51 67.88 -21.96
C ASP A 37 -2.03 67.45 -21.79
N GLY A 38 -1.47 66.85 -22.87
CA GLY A 38 -0.13 67.21 -23.36
C GLY A 38 0.82 66.09 -23.77
N ASP A 39 0.89 65.85 -25.09
CA ASP A 39 2.07 65.50 -25.91
C ASP A 39 2.71 64.11 -25.64
N GLY A 40 2.55 63.07 -26.46
CA GLY A 40 2.95 62.98 -27.88
C GLY A 40 4.21 62.09 -28.00
N ASP A 41 4.09 61.00 -28.79
CA ASP A 41 5.12 60.04 -29.28
C ASP A 41 4.99 58.64 -28.62
N GLY A 42 4.29 57.66 -29.23
CA GLY A 42 4.90 56.65 -30.13
C GLY A 42 5.89 55.77 -29.36
N ASP A 43 5.57 54.57 -28.86
CA ASP A 43 5.02 53.40 -29.54
C ASP A 43 4.18 52.57 -28.55
N GLY A 44 3.07 52.01 -29.04
CA GLY A 44 2.17 51.15 -28.26
C GLY A 44 2.23 49.71 -28.77
N ASP A 45 3.04 48.89 -28.13
CA ASP A 45 2.81 47.48 -27.85
C ASP A 45 2.13 47.41 -26.48
N GLY A 46 0.80 47.41 -26.54
CA GLY A 46 -0.07 47.22 -25.39
C GLY A 46 -0.28 45.74 -25.15
N ASP A 47 0.49 45.21 -24.22
CA ASP A 47 0.26 43.96 -23.51
C ASP A 47 0.01 44.41 -22.06
N GLY A 48 -1.27 44.60 -21.76
CA GLY A 48 -1.74 45.05 -20.46
C GLY A 48 -1.95 43.87 -19.52
N ASP A 49 -0.86 43.24 -19.10
CA ASP A 49 -0.78 42.31 -17.99
C ASP A 49 0.13 42.91 -16.90
N GLY A 50 -0.45 43.15 -15.73
CA GLY A 50 0.19 43.77 -14.58
C GLY A 50 1.18 42.86 -13.86
N ASP A 51 1.97 42.09 -14.59
CA ASP A 51 3.07 41.29 -14.08
C ASP A 51 4.36 41.95 -14.56
N GLY A 52 5.04 42.67 -13.67
CA GLY A 52 6.30 43.31 -14.02
C GLY A 52 7.31 42.26 -14.49
N ASP A 53 7.82 42.41 -15.71
CA ASP A 53 8.98 41.67 -16.20
C ASP A 53 10.03 41.60 -15.08
N PRO A 54 10.53 40.40 -14.72
CA PRO A 54 11.52 40.26 -13.67
C PRO A 54 12.72 41.18 -13.96
N PRO A 55 13.06 42.09 -13.03
CA PRO A 55 14.22 42.93 -13.21
C PRO A 55 15.43 41.99 -13.19
N ASN A 56 16.19 41.97 -14.29
CA ASN A 56 17.46 41.24 -14.49
C ASN A 56 17.42 39.97 -15.33
N CYS A 57 16.28 39.62 -15.94
CA CYS A 57 16.22 38.48 -16.84
C CYS A 57 17.33 38.48 -17.92
N GLY A 58 18.10 37.40 -17.99
CA GLY A 58 19.21 37.17 -18.92
C GLY A 58 20.58 37.60 -18.39
N ASP A 59 20.79 37.67 -17.08
CA ASP A 59 22.06 38.05 -16.47
C ASP A 59 22.95 36.87 -16.04
N GLY A 60 22.43 35.65 -16.17
CA GLY A 60 23.06 34.38 -15.88
C GLY A 60 22.83 33.91 -14.44
N GLN A 61 21.91 34.51 -13.68
CA GLN A 61 21.60 34.15 -12.29
C GLN A 61 20.09 34.09 -12.05
N VAL A 62 19.58 32.93 -11.62
CA VAL A 62 18.15 32.76 -11.32
C VAL A 62 17.77 33.43 -9.99
N ALA A 63 16.89 34.43 -10.04
CA ALA A 63 16.32 35.15 -8.89
C ALA A 63 14.85 34.77 -8.63
N LEU A 64 14.62 33.58 -8.06
CA LEU A 64 13.27 33.05 -7.78
C LEU A 64 12.41 33.98 -6.90
N ASP A 65 13.03 34.69 -5.96
CA ASP A 65 12.34 35.62 -5.05
C ASP A 65 11.90 36.93 -5.74
N GLU A 66 12.37 37.18 -6.97
CA GLU A 66 12.09 38.36 -7.80
C GLU A 66 11.24 38.03 -9.04
N GLY A 67 10.72 36.80 -9.14
CA GLY A 67 9.76 36.38 -10.17
C GLY A 67 10.34 35.61 -11.37
N GLU A 68 11.65 35.39 -11.41
CA GLU A 68 12.27 34.54 -12.44
C GLU A 68 12.00 33.06 -12.17
N GLN A 69 11.72 32.29 -13.22
CA GLN A 69 11.63 30.82 -13.15
C GLN A 69 12.90 30.15 -13.72
N CYS A 70 13.63 30.85 -14.58
CA CYS A 70 14.89 30.46 -15.19
C CYS A 70 15.72 31.71 -15.51
N ASP A 71 17.00 31.52 -15.86
CA ASP A 71 17.86 32.53 -16.47
C ASP A 71 19.02 31.79 -17.17
N ASP A 72 19.18 31.98 -18.48
CA ASP A 72 20.21 31.34 -19.31
C ASP A 72 21.33 32.30 -19.76
N GLY A 73 21.40 33.48 -19.15
CA GLY A 73 22.40 34.49 -19.46
C GLY A 73 22.12 35.31 -20.70
N ASN A 74 20.90 35.25 -21.25
CA ASN A 74 20.47 36.12 -22.33
C ASN A 74 18.93 36.35 -22.34
N LYS A 75 18.43 37.15 -23.30
CA LYS A 75 16.99 37.48 -23.46
C LYS A 75 16.38 36.92 -24.76
N GLN A 76 17.09 36.03 -25.42
CA GLN A 76 16.58 35.38 -26.62
C GLN A 76 15.57 34.33 -26.15
N GLY A 77 14.32 34.43 -26.56
CA GLY A 77 13.43 33.27 -26.42
C GLY A 77 13.86 32.19 -27.41
N GLY A 78 13.69 30.93 -27.06
CA GLY A 78 13.99 29.82 -27.92
C GLY A 78 15.20 28.97 -27.52
N ASP A 79 15.78 29.14 -26.34
CA ASP A 79 16.98 28.40 -25.88
C ASP A 79 16.89 27.87 -24.43
N GLY A 80 15.70 27.90 -23.83
CA GLY A 80 15.41 27.27 -22.55
C GLY A 80 14.89 28.25 -21.49
N CYS A 81 15.07 29.55 -21.71
CA CYS A 81 14.46 30.59 -20.90
C CYS A 81 13.88 31.70 -21.78
N SER A 82 12.64 32.12 -21.50
CA SER A 82 12.00 33.16 -22.30
C SER A 82 12.66 34.52 -22.06
N ALA A 83 12.39 35.48 -22.95
CA ALA A 83 12.81 36.88 -22.76
C ALA A 83 12.24 37.54 -21.48
N SER A 84 11.22 36.91 -20.86
CA SER A 84 10.57 37.28 -19.61
C SER A 84 10.87 36.31 -18.45
N CYS A 85 11.91 35.50 -18.58
CA CYS A 85 12.41 34.56 -17.58
C CYS A 85 11.40 33.55 -17.07
N GLN A 86 10.54 33.11 -18.00
CA GLN A 86 9.67 31.96 -17.82
C GLN A 86 10.33 30.75 -18.47
N VAL A 87 10.26 29.59 -17.81
CA VAL A 87 10.84 28.35 -18.35
C VAL A 87 10.13 28.02 -19.67
N GLU A 88 10.91 27.89 -20.74
CA GLU A 88 10.39 27.49 -22.05
C GLU A 88 10.36 25.96 -22.16
N VAL A 89 9.27 25.38 -21.65
CA VAL A 89 9.08 23.92 -21.63
C VAL A 89 9.02 23.35 -23.05
N GLY A 90 9.81 22.30 -23.31
CA GLY A 90 9.75 21.49 -24.54
C GLY A 90 10.64 21.98 -25.70
N ASN A 91 11.48 22.99 -25.47
CA ASN A 91 12.36 23.52 -26.50
C ASN A 91 13.69 22.76 -26.58
N GLY A 92 13.89 22.00 -27.66
CA GLY A 92 14.96 21.00 -27.78
C GLY A 92 14.45 19.56 -27.77
N CYS A 93 13.17 19.37 -27.43
CA CYS A 93 12.59 18.06 -27.28
C CYS A 93 12.67 17.20 -28.55
N GLY A 94 13.25 16.01 -28.41
CA GLY A 94 13.39 15.01 -29.46
C GLY A 94 14.70 15.10 -30.25
N ASP A 95 15.74 15.72 -29.69
CA ASP A 95 17.06 15.83 -30.33
C ASP A 95 18.07 14.77 -29.87
N GLY A 96 17.67 13.95 -28.90
CA GLY A 96 18.44 12.86 -28.31
C GLY A 96 19.27 13.27 -27.10
N VAL A 97 19.07 14.48 -26.56
CA VAL A 97 19.87 15.06 -25.48
C VAL A 97 18.98 15.59 -24.36
N LEU A 98 19.00 14.91 -23.20
CA LEU A 98 18.38 15.40 -21.98
C LEU A 98 19.04 16.69 -21.49
N THR A 99 18.27 17.78 -21.42
CA THR A 99 18.73 19.15 -21.09
C THR A 99 17.98 19.71 -19.87
N PRO A 100 18.31 19.33 -18.62
CA PRO A 100 17.50 19.63 -17.43
C PRO A 100 17.22 21.12 -17.09
N GLY A 101 17.82 22.08 -17.81
CA GLY A 101 17.69 23.51 -17.58
C GLY A 101 16.48 24.18 -18.25
N ASN A 102 15.80 23.52 -19.20
CA ASN A 102 14.63 24.02 -19.94
C ASN A 102 13.30 23.34 -19.50
N GLY A 103 13.29 22.60 -18.39
CA GLY A 103 12.12 21.82 -17.95
C GLY A 103 11.93 20.46 -18.63
N GLU A 104 12.92 19.99 -19.39
CA GLU A 104 12.97 18.65 -20.00
C GLU A 104 13.24 17.56 -18.95
N GLU A 105 12.30 16.63 -18.81
CA GLU A 105 12.40 15.49 -17.89
C GLU A 105 12.98 14.23 -18.55
N CYS A 106 12.82 14.09 -19.88
CA CYS A 106 13.29 13.01 -20.73
C CYS A 106 13.62 13.54 -22.15
N ASP A 107 14.33 12.78 -22.98
CA ASP A 107 14.43 12.99 -24.43
C ASP A 107 14.81 11.64 -25.09
N ASP A 108 14.01 11.15 -26.05
CA ASP A 108 14.23 9.88 -26.74
C ASP A 108 14.62 10.02 -28.23
N GLY A 109 15.00 11.23 -28.64
CA GLY A 109 15.45 11.52 -30.00
C GLY A 109 14.33 11.69 -31.02
N ASN A 110 13.08 11.87 -30.56
CA ASN A 110 11.97 12.28 -31.41
C ASN A 110 10.85 13.01 -30.63
N GLN A 111 9.78 13.42 -31.32
CA GLN A 111 8.61 14.12 -30.73
C GLN A 111 7.33 13.29 -30.88
N GLN A 112 7.45 11.97 -31.00
CA GLN A 112 6.30 11.09 -31.07
C GLN A 112 5.82 10.84 -29.64
N ASP A 113 4.52 10.99 -29.39
CA ASP A 113 3.98 10.52 -28.12
C ASP A 113 3.88 8.97 -28.12
N GLY A 114 4.11 8.32 -26.98
CA GLY A 114 3.90 6.90 -26.69
C GLY A 114 5.16 6.02 -26.66
N ASP A 115 6.36 6.56 -26.84
CA ASP A 115 7.63 5.82 -26.87
C ASP A 115 8.57 6.08 -25.68
N GLY A 116 8.10 6.85 -24.70
CA GLY A 116 8.75 7.04 -23.40
C GLY A 116 9.20 8.46 -23.11
N CYS A 117 9.13 9.35 -24.09
CA CYS A 117 9.20 10.78 -23.86
C CYS A 117 8.17 11.54 -24.68
N SER A 118 7.36 12.39 -24.04
CA SER A 118 6.28 13.08 -24.75
C SER A 118 6.81 14.11 -25.71
N ALA A 119 5.99 14.58 -26.65
CA ALA A 119 6.34 15.66 -27.56
C ALA A 119 6.71 16.99 -26.85
N ASN A 120 6.41 17.13 -25.56
CA ASN A 120 6.81 18.24 -24.69
C ASN A 120 7.88 17.87 -23.66
N CYS A 121 8.55 16.73 -23.87
CA CYS A 121 9.66 16.22 -23.09
C CYS A 121 9.42 16.14 -21.60
N GLN A 122 8.22 15.69 -21.27
CA GLN A 122 7.87 15.20 -19.95
C GLN A 122 7.90 13.68 -20.02
N TYR A 123 8.21 13.02 -18.90
CA TYR A 123 8.04 11.57 -18.88
C TYR A 123 6.61 11.26 -19.27
N GLU A 124 6.45 10.43 -20.30
CA GLU A 124 5.11 10.02 -20.69
C GLU A 124 4.47 9.29 -19.55
N GLN A 125 3.24 9.68 -19.26
CA GLN A 125 2.48 9.01 -18.24
C GLN A 125 2.36 7.54 -18.65
N LEU A 126 2.91 6.64 -17.83
CA LEU A 126 2.70 5.19 -17.97
C LEU A 126 1.21 4.92 -18.23
N GLY A 127 0.90 4.44 -19.43
CA GLY A 127 -0.45 4.17 -19.91
C GLY A 127 -1.20 5.35 -20.55
N ALA A 128 -0.52 6.34 -21.13
CA ALA A 128 -1.15 7.38 -21.96
C ALA A 128 -1.91 6.81 -23.17
N SER A 129 -1.36 5.77 -23.80
CA SER A 129 -1.97 4.95 -24.86
C SER A 129 -2.85 3.82 -24.32
N CYS A 130 -2.87 3.60 -23.00
CA CYS A 130 -3.51 2.43 -22.43
C CYS A 130 -4.99 2.39 -22.76
N GLY A 131 -5.43 1.24 -23.27
CA GLY A 131 -6.80 0.99 -23.66
C GLY A 131 -7.15 1.44 -25.08
N ASP A 132 -6.16 1.73 -25.94
CA ASP A 132 -6.38 2.10 -27.34
C ASP A 132 -6.53 0.89 -28.27
N GLY A 133 -6.29 -0.32 -27.76
CA GLY A 133 -6.39 -1.58 -28.50
C GLY A 133 -5.08 -2.05 -29.14
N ASN A 134 -3.98 -1.33 -28.94
CA ASN A 134 -2.63 -1.67 -29.37
C ASN A 134 -1.75 -1.97 -28.16
N LEU A 135 -0.70 -2.76 -28.34
CA LEU A 135 0.30 -2.98 -27.29
C LEU A 135 1.54 -2.14 -27.66
N ASP A 136 1.70 -0.99 -27.03
CA ASP A 136 2.78 -0.05 -27.31
C ASP A 136 4.08 -0.35 -26.52
N ASN A 137 5.18 0.32 -26.86
CA ASN A 137 6.53 -0.04 -26.39
C ASN A 137 6.74 0.04 -24.86
N LEU A 138 5.85 0.72 -24.13
CA LEU A 138 5.87 0.82 -22.66
C LEU A 138 4.77 0.02 -21.95
N GLU A 139 3.93 -0.67 -22.72
CA GLU A 139 2.81 -1.43 -22.20
C GLU A 139 3.19 -2.91 -21.99
N ILE A 140 2.75 -3.46 -20.87
CA ILE A 140 2.83 -4.90 -20.55
C ILE A 140 1.55 -5.60 -21.03
N CYS A 141 0.44 -4.86 -21.13
CA CYS A 141 -0.85 -5.32 -21.61
C CYS A 141 -1.61 -4.16 -22.23
N ASP A 142 -2.66 -4.46 -23.00
CA ASP A 142 -3.71 -3.53 -23.41
C ASP A 142 -5.00 -4.36 -23.56
N ASP A 143 -6.11 -3.89 -23.00
CA ASP A 143 -7.41 -4.54 -23.14
C ASP A 143 -8.49 -3.59 -23.69
N ASN A 144 -8.06 -2.65 -24.53
CA ASN A 144 -8.90 -1.74 -25.29
C ASN A 144 -9.84 -0.90 -24.40
N ASN A 145 -9.46 -0.68 -23.13
CA ASN A 145 -10.07 0.29 -22.23
C ASN A 145 -9.13 0.65 -21.04
N GLN A 146 -9.53 1.63 -20.21
CA GLN A 146 -8.76 2.07 -19.03
C GLN A 146 -9.46 1.71 -17.71
N SER A 147 -10.33 0.69 -17.72
CA SER A 147 -10.97 0.24 -16.49
C SER A 147 -9.90 -0.34 -15.58
N ASN A 148 -10.04 -0.16 -14.27
CA ASN A 148 -9.10 -0.79 -13.36
C ASN A 148 -9.50 -2.21 -13.05
N GLY A 149 -8.49 -3.07 -13.03
CA GLY A 149 -8.60 -4.45 -12.64
C GLY A 149 -9.34 -5.29 -13.66
N ASP A 150 -9.36 -5.02 -14.95
CA ASP A 150 -9.73 -6.03 -15.93
C ASP A 150 -8.51 -6.83 -16.39
N ASN A 151 -8.40 -7.14 -17.68
CA ASN A 151 -7.28 -7.94 -18.17
C ASN A 151 -5.99 -7.13 -18.21
N CYS A 152 -6.11 -5.81 -18.14
CA CYS A 152 -5.03 -4.86 -17.99
C CYS A 152 -5.38 -3.86 -16.90
N ASN A 153 -4.40 -3.14 -16.34
CA ASN A 153 -4.70 -2.02 -15.46
C ASN A 153 -4.67 -0.69 -16.25
N PRO A 154 -5.17 0.43 -15.69
CA PRO A 154 -5.33 1.69 -16.44
C PRO A 154 -4.02 2.36 -16.84
N THR A 155 -2.89 1.85 -16.34
CA THR A 155 -1.54 2.31 -16.68
C THR A 155 -0.79 1.29 -17.55
N CYS A 156 -1.50 0.27 -18.04
CA CYS A 156 -1.03 -0.80 -18.90
C CYS A 156 0.27 -1.51 -18.47
N ASN A 157 0.52 -1.58 -17.16
CA ASN A 157 1.74 -2.12 -16.58
C ASN A 157 1.48 -3.31 -15.63
N LEU A 158 0.27 -3.88 -15.67
CA LEU A 158 -0.10 -4.99 -14.82
C LEU A 158 -1.12 -5.93 -15.49
N MET A 159 -0.75 -7.20 -15.61
CA MET A 159 -1.62 -8.29 -16.07
C MET A 159 -1.44 -9.50 -15.17
N ASN A 160 -1.93 -9.41 -13.93
CA ASN A 160 -1.71 -10.46 -12.95
C ASN A 160 -2.79 -11.55 -13.05
N ASP A 161 -2.34 -12.77 -13.32
CA ASP A 161 -3.20 -13.95 -13.31
C ASP A 161 -3.24 -14.60 -11.94
N THR A 162 -4.29 -15.38 -11.68
CA THR A 162 -4.44 -16.10 -10.41
C THR A 162 -4.60 -17.59 -10.67
N SER A 163 -3.90 -18.39 -9.87
CA SER A 163 -4.00 -19.84 -9.93
C SER A 163 -3.95 -20.51 -8.55
N LEU A 164 -4.64 -21.64 -8.41
CA LEU A 164 -4.60 -22.45 -7.20
C LEU A 164 -3.20 -23.05 -6.99
N PHE A 165 -2.58 -22.78 -5.84
CA PHE A 165 -1.27 -23.32 -5.50
C PHE A 165 -1.37 -24.47 -4.49
N VAL A 166 -1.98 -24.23 -3.34
CA VAL A 166 -2.09 -25.21 -2.24
C VAL A 166 -3.49 -25.20 -1.63
N GLY A 167 -3.97 -26.38 -1.24
CA GLY A 167 -5.28 -26.54 -0.58
C GLY A 167 -6.38 -26.93 -1.56
N SER A 168 -7.56 -27.18 -0.99
CA SER A 168 -8.75 -27.58 -1.74
C SER A 168 -9.88 -26.63 -1.36
N PRO A 169 -10.46 -25.88 -2.33
CA PRO A 169 -11.45 -24.84 -2.03
C PRO A 169 -12.60 -25.33 -1.14
N GLY A 170 -12.85 -24.62 -0.05
CA GLY A 170 -13.92 -24.93 0.92
C GLY A 170 -13.66 -26.17 1.78
N GLN A 171 -12.44 -26.72 1.77
CA GLN A 171 -12.06 -27.89 2.57
C GLN A 171 -10.91 -27.51 3.53
N PRO A 172 -11.22 -26.95 4.72
CA PRO A 172 -10.19 -26.68 5.71
C PRO A 172 -9.66 -27.96 6.36
N GLY A 173 -8.46 -27.89 6.93
CA GLY A 173 -7.92 -28.94 7.79
C GLY A 173 -6.40 -28.95 7.90
N LEU A 174 -5.85 -29.93 8.61
CA LEU A 174 -4.41 -30.13 8.81
C LEU A 174 -3.98 -31.42 8.11
N VAL A 175 -3.74 -31.35 6.80
CA VAL A 175 -3.32 -32.50 5.99
C VAL A 175 -2.12 -32.10 5.15
N ASP A 176 -1.02 -32.82 5.31
CA ASP A 176 0.18 -32.69 4.47
C ASP A 176 -0.04 -33.36 3.11
N GLY A 177 0.71 -32.94 2.10
CA GLY A 177 0.54 -33.45 0.74
C GLY A 177 1.10 -32.50 -0.31
N VAL A 178 0.77 -32.75 -1.57
CA VAL A 178 1.20 -31.91 -2.70
C VAL A 178 0.01 -31.12 -3.25
N GLY A 179 0.15 -29.79 -3.33
CA GLY A 179 -0.84 -28.88 -3.90
C GLY A 179 -2.23 -29.08 -3.32
N GLN A 180 -3.16 -29.56 -4.15
CA GLN A 180 -4.58 -29.77 -3.78
C GLN A 180 -4.83 -30.96 -2.85
N GLN A 181 -3.85 -31.83 -2.66
CA GLN A 181 -3.96 -32.94 -1.70
C GLN A 181 -3.78 -32.48 -0.25
N ALA A 182 -3.12 -31.33 -0.05
CA ALA A 182 -2.98 -30.74 1.27
C ALA A 182 -4.29 -30.07 1.72
N ARG A 183 -4.42 -29.84 3.03
CA ARG A 183 -5.48 -29.02 3.63
C ARG A 183 -4.81 -28.00 4.56
N ILE A 184 -5.36 -26.79 4.58
CA ILE A 184 -4.94 -25.67 5.44
C ILE A 184 -6.16 -25.02 6.09
N GLY A 185 -5.97 -24.26 7.16
CA GLY A 185 -7.07 -23.68 7.95
C GLY A 185 -7.57 -22.29 7.50
N GLY A 186 -6.83 -21.60 6.62
CA GLY A 186 -7.28 -20.35 5.99
C GLY A 186 -6.90 -19.05 6.71
N LEU A 187 -6.50 -19.05 7.99
CA LEU A 187 -6.04 -17.82 8.69
C LEU A 187 -4.62 -17.95 9.22
N GLY A 188 -3.90 -16.82 9.29
CA GLY A 188 -2.58 -16.68 9.90
C GLY A 188 -1.60 -15.86 9.07
N GLY A 189 -0.33 -16.25 9.03
CA GLY A 189 0.72 -15.50 8.33
C GLY A 189 1.35 -16.28 7.17
N LEU A 190 1.83 -15.57 6.16
CA LEU A 190 2.71 -16.12 5.13
C LEU A 190 4.07 -15.42 5.19
N ALA A 191 5.13 -16.18 5.00
CA ALA A 191 6.49 -15.69 4.77
C ALA A 191 7.15 -16.55 3.69
N ALA A 192 8.21 -16.04 3.07
CA ALA A 192 8.94 -16.72 2.02
C ALA A 192 10.45 -16.60 2.25
N ASP A 193 11.18 -17.64 1.87
CA ASP A 193 12.61 -17.51 1.52
C ASP A 193 12.78 -17.77 0.01
N ASN A 194 13.98 -18.17 -0.44
CA ASN A 194 14.24 -18.43 -1.86
C ASN A 194 13.71 -19.80 -2.37
N THR A 195 13.22 -20.67 -1.50
CA THR A 195 12.87 -22.07 -1.79
C THR A 195 11.48 -22.46 -1.27
N TYR A 196 11.08 -21.91 -0.13
CA TYR A 196 9.90 -22.29 0.63
C TYR A 196 9.00 -21.09 0.91
N LEU A 197 7.70 -21.38 1.00
CA LEU A 197 6.79 -20.57 1.79
C LEU A 197 6.63 -21.19 3.17
N TYR A 198 6.37 -20.34 4.15
CA TYR A 198 6.04 -20.70 5.51
C TYR A 198 4.65 -20.16 5.82
N LEU A 199 3.75 -21.05 6.24
CA LEU A 199 2.41 -20.72 6.65
C LEU A 199 2.30 -20.92 8.15
N GLY A 200 1.98 -19.85 8.87
CA GLY A 200 1.36 -19.97 10.18
C GLY A 200 -0.11 -20.36 9.99
N ASP A 201 -0.43 -21.63 10.14
CA ASP A 201 -1.78 -22.18 9.94
C ASP A 201 -2.56 -22.05 11.25
N GLY A 202 -3.07 -20.84 11.49
CA GLY A 202 -3.63 -20.39 12.77
C GLY A 202 -4.74 -21.29 13.31
N PRO A 203 -5.80 -21.60 12.54
CA PRO A 203 -6.89 -22.47 12.98
C PRO A 203 -6.47 -23.91 13.29
N ASN A 204 -5.34 -24.36 12.73
CA ASN A 204 -4.76 -25.67 12.98
C ASN A 204 -3.62 -25.64 14.01
N PHE A 205 -3.29 -24.47 14.56
CA PHE A 205 -2.22 -24.26 15.54
C PHE A 205 -0.87 -24.83 15.08
N ALA A 206 -0.59 -24.75 13.78
CA ALA A 206 0.53 -25.44 13.15
C ALA A 206 1.35 -24.48 12.28
N VAL A 207 2.64 -24.75 12.18
CA VAL A 207 3.54 -24.13 11.20
C VAL A 207 3.74 -25.12 10.07
N ARG A 208 3.45 -24.67 8.84
CA ARG A 208 3.58 -25.46 7.62
C ARG A 208 4.69 -24.89 6.77
N ARG A 209 5.55 -25.76 6.23
CA ARG A 209 6.54 -25.41 5.21
C ARG A 209 6.07 -25.94 3.86
N ILE A 210 6.12 -25.11 2.83
CA ILE A 210 5.62 -25.40 1.50
C ILE A 210 6.76 -25.21 0.52
N HIS A 211 7.20 -26.26 -0.15
CA HIS A 211 8.23 -26.16 -1.18
C HIS A 211 7.62 -25.52 -2.44
N VAL A 212 8.15 -24.37 -2.88
CA VAL A 212 7.52 -23.57 -3.95
C VAL A 212 7.46 -24.34 -5.27
N ALA A 213 8.56 -24.98 -5.66
CA ALA A 213 8.64 -25.65 -6.96
C ALA A 213 7.81 -26.94 -7.06
N SER A 214 7.58 -27.64 -5.95
CA SER A 214 6.83 -28.91 -5.96
C SER A 214 5.46 -28.84 -5.30
N ALA A 215 5.08 -27.68 -4.74
CA ALA A 215 3.90 -27.49 -3.91
C ALA A 215 3.77 -28.49 -2.74
N THR A 216 4.88 -29.06 -2.27
CA THR A 216 4.87 -30.04 -1.18
C THR A 216 4.70 -29.32 0.16
N VAL A 217 3.62 -29.62 0.86
CA VAL A 217 3.28 -29.09 2.18
C VAL A 217 3.65 -30.09 3.26
N LEU A 218 4.40 -29.62 4.27
CA LEU A 218 4.79 -30.37 5.45
C LEU A 218 4.48 -29.60 6.71
N THR A 219 3.92 -30.27 7.71
CA THR A 219 3.80 -29.73 9.07
C THR A 219 5.16 -29.86 9.75
N ILE A 220 5.75 -28.73 10.14
CA ILE A 220 7.08 -28.71 10.78
C ILE A 220 7.00 -28.44 12.27
N ALA A 221 5.95 -27.76 12.74
CA ALA A 221 5.71 -27.54 14.16
C ALA A 221 4.23 -27.42 14.50
N GLY A 222 3.87 -27.74 15.75
CA GLY A 222 2.50 -27.55 16.26
C GLY A 222 1.51 -28.62 15.81
N GLY A 223 0.24 -28.21 15.66
CA GLY A 223 -0.90 -29.10 15.37
C GLY A 223 -1.79 -29.37 16.58
N THR A 224 -1.43 -28.84 17.75
CA THR A 224 -2.25 -28.90 18.97
C THR A 224 -2.23 -27.54 19.65
N GLN A 225 -3.41 -27.07 20.05
CA GLN A 225 -3.54 -25.81 20.76
C GLN A 225 -2.82 -25.84 22.12
N GLY A 226 -2.14 -24.76 22.48
CA GLY A 226 -1.54 -24.58 23.81
C GLY A 226 -0.34 -23.65 23.77
N ASP A 227 0.46 -23.66 24.83
CA ASP A 227 1.70 -22.89 24.92
C ASP A 227 2.81 -23.81 25.42
N MET A 228 3.55 -24.42 24.48
CA MET A 228 4.58 -25.39 24.82
C MET A 228 5.71 -25.35 23.81
N ASP A 229 6.92 -25.15 24.32
CA ASP A 229 8.16 -25.25 23.55
C ASP A 229 8.61 -26.73 23.49
N ALA A 230 9.38 -27.08 22.46
CA ALA A 230 9.86 -28.45 22.30
C ALA A 230 11.08 -28.55 21.37
N ASN A 231 11.98 -29.49 21.68
CA ASN A 231 13.11 -29.82 20.80
C ASN A 231 12.69 -30.56 19.52
N ASN A 232 11.45 -31.03 19.42
CA ASN A 232 10.85 -31.56 18.20
C ASN A 232 9.60 -30.73 17.92
N GLY A 233 9.56 -30.06 16.76
CA GLY A 233 8.51 -29.09 16.47
C GLY A 233 7.10 -29.65 16.54
N LEU A 234 6.91 -30.93 16.20
CA LEU A 234 5.59 -31.59 16.28
C LEU A 234 5.08 -31.81 17.71
N MET A 235 5.93 -31.62 18.72
CA MET A 235 5.54 -31.65 20.13
C MET A 235 5.28 -30.26 20.70
N ALA A 236 5.67 -29.19 19.99
CA ALA A 236 5.37 -27.83 20.38
C ALA A 236 3.88 -27.53 20.25
N ARG A 237 3.41 -26.49 20.94
CA ARG A 237 2.00 -26.05 20.91
C ARG A 237 1.92 -24.54 20.78
N PHE A 238 1.00 -24.10 19.94
CA PHE A 238 0.70 -22.69 19.69
C PHE A 238 -0.74 -22.39 20.11
N GLY A 239 -0.99 -21.21 20.66
CA GLY A 239 -2.31 -20.80 21.15
C GLY A 239 -3.17 -20.22 20.03
N GLY A 240 -2.51 -19.58 19.06
CA GLY A 240 -3.11 -19.05 17.84
C GLY A 240 -2.08 -18.21 17.10
N ILE A 241 -1.62 -18.72 15.96
CA ILE A 241 -0.57 -18.07 15.17
C ILE A 241 -1.16 -16.86 14.44
N SER A 242 -0.63 -15.66 14.70
CA SER A 242 -1.07 -14.40 14.10
C SER A 242 -0.24 -14.01 12.87
N SER A 243 1.06 -14.32 12.88
CA SER A 243 1.99 -13.97 11.80
C SER A 243 3.24 -14.85 11.85
N VAL A 244 3.99 -14.89 10.75
CA VAL A 244 5.30 -15.54 10.65
C VAL A 244 6.22 -14.66 9.82
N THR A 245 7.53 -14.70 10.08
CA THR A 245 8.56 -14.06 9.25
C THR A 245 9.86 -14.87 9.34
N THR A 246 10.74 -14.75 8.35
CA THR A 246 11.99 -15.53 8.28
C THR A 246 13.16 -14.68 7.79
N ASP A 247 14.37 -15.03 8.19
CA ASP A 247 15.62 -14.56 7.59
C ASP A 247 16.24 -15.59 6.61
N GLY A 248 15.54 -16.71 6.39
CA GLY A 248 15.99 -17.85 5.59
C GLY A 248 16.73 -18.92 6.38
N ALA A 249 17.16 -18.65 7.61
CA ALA A 249 17.77 -19.63 8.53
C ALA A 249 16.83 -19.99 9.69
N THR A 250 16.08 -18.99 10.15
CA THR A 250 15.23 -19.05 11.33
C THR A 250 13.85 -18.48 10.99
N LEU A 251 12.81 -19.17 11.43
CA LEU A 251 11.43 -18.70 11.32
C LEU A 251 10.95 -18.18 12.68
N TRP A 252 10.51 -16.93 12.74
CA TRP A 252 9.84 -16.37 13.90
C TRP A 252 8.32 -16.40 13.71
N VAL A 253 7.64 -16.85 14.75
CA VAL A 253 6.20 -17.07 14.80
C VAL A 253 5.60 -16.19 15.87
N GLY A 254 4.66 -15.34 15.49
CA GLY A 254 3.81 -14.61 16.41
C GLY A 254 2.74 -15.56 16.93
N ASP A 255 2.94 -16.11 18.12
CA ASP A 255 1.93 -16.90 18.82
C ASP A 255 0.96 -15.94 19.54
N GLY A 256 0.16 -15.25 18.73
CA GLY A 256 -0.62 -14.07 19.13
C GLY A 256 -1.52 -14.31 20.34
N SER A 257 -2.24 -15.44 20.40
CA SER A 257 -3.10 -15.76 21.55
C SER A 257 -2.31 -15.98 22.85
N ASN A 258 -1.06 -16.45 22.74
CA ASN A 258 -0.16 -16.61 23.87
C ASN A 258 0.73 -15.37 24.10
N ARG A 259 0.61 -14.33 23.27
CA ARG A 259 1.36 -13.07 23.34
C ARG A 259 2.88 -13.29 23.42
N LYS A 260 3.38 -14.16 22.55
CA LYS A 260 4.78 -14.58 22.50
C LYS A 260 5.31 -14.59 21.07
N ILE A 261 6.60 -14.26 20.94
CA ILE A 261 7.37 -14.58 19.74
C ILE A 261 8.07 -15.91 20.02
N LYS A 262 7.81 -16.90 19.17
CA LYS A 262 8.50 -18.19 19.20
C LYS A 262 9.40 -18.32 17.98
N GLU A 263 10.58 -18.86 18.19
CA GLU A 263 11.52 -19.23 17.14
C GLU A 263 11.30 -20.68 16.74
N VAL A 264 11.41 -20.98 15.44
CA VAL A 264 11.41 -22.32 14.87
C VAL A 264 12.68 -22.49 14.04
N GLU A 265 13.52 -23.44 14.43
CA GLU A 265 14.68 -23.82 13.63
C GLU A 265 14.22 -24.45 12.30
N LEU A 266 14.83 -24.08 11.18
CA LEU A 266 14.45 -24.60 9.86
C LEU A 266 15.14 -25.93 9.49
N THR A 267 15.93 -26.47 10.42
CA THR A 267 16.53 -27.79 10.32
C THR A 267 15.77 -28.80 11.17
N ALA A 268 15.48 -29.98 10.62
CA ALA A 268 14.87 -31.06 11.39
C ALA A 268 15.72 -31.39 12.62
N PRO A 269 15.13 -31.57 13.82
CA PRO A 269 13.71 -31.82 14.10
C PRO A 269 12.83 -30.56 14.32
N TYR A 270 13.24 -29.38 13.85
CA TYR A 270 12.48 -28.12 13.89
C TYR A 270 12.14 -27.69 15.31
N ALA A 271 13.16 -27.56 16.18
CA ALA A 271 12.96 -27.16 17.56
C ALA A 271 12.23 -25.81 17.64
N VAL A 272 11.35 -25.67 18.62
CA VAL A 272 10.56 -24.46 18.89
C VAL A 272 10.89 -23.94 20.28
N THR A 273 11.25 -22.65 20.35
CA THR A 273 11.63 -21.98 21.59
C THR A 273 10.92 -20.63 21.72
N THR A 274 10.36 -20.30 22.88
CA THR A 274 9.87 -18.95 23.17
C THR A 274 11.05 -18.02 23.37
N VAL A 275 11.13 -16.95 22.57
CA VAL A 275 12.25 -16.00 22.60
C VAL A 275 11.86 -14.62 23.13
N ALA A 276 10.57 -14.26 23.12
CA ALA A 276 10.08 -13.05 23.76
C ALA A 276 8.61 -13.17 24.17
N GLY A 277 8.22 -12.44 25.22
CA GLY A 277 6.84 -12.32 25.69
C GLY A 277 6.57 -13.10 26.99
N SER A 278 5.98 -12.42 27.95
CA SER A 278 5.58 -12.97 29.25
C SER A 278 4.28 -13.79 29.19
N GLY A 279 3.46 -13.57 28.15
CA GLY A 279 2.07 -14.05 28.05
C GLY A 279 1.03 -13.12 28.68
N ASN A 280 1.47 -12.08 29.40
CA ASN A 280 0.59 -11.06 29.95
C ASN A 280 0.17 -10.05 28.89
N GLN A 281 -1.08 -9.58 29.00
CA GLN A 281 -1.65 -8.56 28.14
C GLN A 281 -1.17 -7.17 28.58
N ALA A 282 -0.05 -6.71 28.01
CA ALA A 282 0.52 -5.39 28.30
C ALA A 282 1.52 -4.98 27.22
N VAL A 283 1.71 -3.68 27.03
CA VAL A 283 2.81 -3.13 26.22
C VAL A 283 4.01 -2.90 27.15
N THR A 284 5.01 -3.78 27.15
CA THR A 284 6.17 -3.65 28.05
C THR A 284 7.45 -4.06 27.36
N ASP A 285 8.42 -3.15 27.31
CA ASP A 285 9.77 -3.40 26.78
C ASP A 285 10.58 -4.28 27.75
N GLY A 286 11.58 -4.98 27.24
CA GLY A 286 12.47 -5.81 28.05
C GLY A 286 13.05 -6.99 27.29
N VAL A 287 13.83 -7.81 28.01
CA VAL A 287 14.52 -8.98 27.44
C VAL A 287 13.71 -10.25 27.68
N GLY A 288 13.46 -11.03 26.63
CA GLY A 288 12.81 -12.33 26.70
C GLY A 288 11.43 -12.27 27.38
N ALA A 289 11.27 -13.00 28.48
CA ALA A 289 10.03 -13.06 29.24
C ALA A 289 9.70 -11.78 30.06
N ALA A 290 10.63 -10.82 30.15
CA ALA A 290 10.35 -9.53 30.77
C ALA A 290 9.51 -8.61 29.86
N ALA A 291 9.61 -8.79 28.54
CA ALA A 291 8.76 -8.10 27.59
C ALA A 291 7.33 -8.65 27.60
N SER A 292 6.35 -7.81 27.28
CA SER A 292 4.95 -8.21 27.12
C SER A 292 4.36 -7.57 25.86
N PHE A 293 3.36 -8.25 25.28
CA PHE A 293 2.59 -7.77 24.13
C PHE A 293 1.10 -7.78 24.50
N ASP A 294 0.33 -6.78 24.09
CA ASP A 294 -1.12 -6.73 24.31
C ASP A 294 -1.87 -7.55 23.23
N ASP A 295 -1.66 -7.24 21.96
CA ASP A 295 -2.16 -7.98 20.79
C ASP A 295 -1.06 -8.08 19.72
N LEU A 296 -0.16 -9.06 19.87
CA LEU A 296 0.95 -9.31 18.92
C LEU A 296 0.41 -9.74 17.55
N ARG A 297 0.55 -8.87 16.54
CA ARG A 297 0.13 -9.11 15.17
C ARG A 297 1.32 -9.21 14.22
N GLY A 298 1.24 -8.56 13.06
CA GLY A 298 2.19 -8.70 11.96
C GLY A 298 3.64 -8.68 12.42
N LEU A 299 4.41 -9.66 11.95
CA LEU A 299 5.85 -9.73 12.08
C LEU A 299 6.48 -9.44 10.72
N THR A 300 7.64 -8.81 10.72
CA THR A 300 8.47 -8.61 9.53
C THR A 300 9.93 -8.61 9.95
N TYR A 301 10.75 -9.38 9.24
CA TYR A 301 12.20 -9.37 9.42
C TYR A 301 12.83 -8.32 8.50
N TYR A 302 13.76 -7.54 9.04
CA TYR A 302 14.64 -6.69 8.25
C TYR A 302 15.95 -6.45 9.01
N ALA A 303 17.08 -6.54 8.30
CA ALA A 303 18.42 -6.20 8.80
C ALA A 303 18.76 -6.76 10.21
N GLY A 304 18.45 -8.03 10.45
CA GLY A 304 18.76 -8.70 11.73
C GLY A 304 17.76 -8.46 12.85
N MET A 305 16.70 -7.68 12.63
CA MET A 305 15.66 -7.38 13.59
C MET A 305 14.32 -7.97 13.13
N VAL A 306 13.48 -8.37 14.10
CA VAL A 306 12.07 -8.72 13.84
C VAL A 306 11.20 -7.58 14.35
N TYR A 307 10.56 -6.89 13.44
CA TYR A 307 9.60 -5.84 13.76
C TYR A 307 8.23 -6.48 14.00
N SER A 308 7.50 -5.96 14.97
CA SER A 308 6.11 -6.34 15.21
C SER A 308 5.19 -5.16 15.47
N VAL A 309 3.91 -5.32 15.17
CA VAL A 309 2.88 -4.37 15.61
C VAL A 309 2.08 -4.97 16.75
N ASP A 310 1.90 -4.17 17.80
CA ASP A 310 1.04 -4.49 18.93
C ASP A 310 -0.29 -3.74 18.73
N ALA A 311 -1.30 -4.44 18.20
CA ALA A 311 -2.43 -3.81 17.55
C ALA A 311 -3.34 -3.04 18.50
N ASN A 312 -3.62 -3.60 19.67
CA ASN A 312 -4.40 -2.92 20.71
C ASN A 312 -3.54 -1.94 21.50
N GLY A 313 -2.24 -2.22 21.62
CA GLY A 313 -1.25 -1.30 22.16
C GLY A 313 -1.03 -0.05 21.30
N ALA A 314 -1.41 -0.08 20.03
CA ALA A 314 -1.20 0.99 19.04
C ALA A 314 0.27 1.41 18.88
N VAL A 315 1.19 0.43 18.89
CA VAL A 315 2.64 0.68 18.81
C VAL A 315 3.35 -0.25 17.82
N LEU A 316 4.42 0.28 17.24
CA LEU A 316 5.44 -0.47 16.51
C LEU A 316 6.54 -0.89 17.49
N ARG A 317 6.95 -2.15 17.40
CA ARG A 317 7.90 -2.81 18.29
C ARG A 317 9.02 -3.44 17.47
N ALA A 318 10.19 -3.62 18.06
CA ALA A 318 11.27 -4.40 17.47
C ALA A 318 11.81 -5.40 18.48
N PHE A 319 12.07 -6.62 18.01
CA PHE A 319 12.74 -7.69 18.72
C PHE A 319 14.12 -7.92 18.08
N ASN A 320 15.16 -7.94 18.92
CA ASN A 320 16.51 -8.28 18.52
C ASN A 320 16.79 -9.77 18.84
N PRO A 321 16.91 -10.66 17.85
CA PRO A 321 17.13 -12.09 18.09
C PRO A 321 18.41 -12.42 18.86
N GLN A 322 19.44 -11.58 18.78
CA GLN A 322 20.75 -11.82 19.40
C GLN A 322 20.77 -11.47 20.89
N THR A 323 20.08 -10.39 21.28
CA THR A 323 20.01 -9.93 22.68
C THR A 323 18.71 -10.34 23.39
N GLN A 324 17.72 -10.80 22.61
CA GLN A 324 16.34 -11.04 23.01
C GLN A 324 15.59 -9.80 23.54
N GLU A 325 16.10 -8.60 23.29
CA GLU A 325 15.47 -7.36 23.70
C GLU A 325 14.28 -7.01 22.79
N VAL A 326 13.18 -6.59 23.41
CA VAL A 326 12.02 -5.98 22.74
C VAL A 326 11.93 -4.50 23.13
N THR A 327 11.84 -3.63 22.14
CA THR A 327 11.77 -2.16 22.31
C THR A 327 10.57 -1.58 21.57
N THR A 328 9.93 -0.55 22.14
CA THR A 328 8.94 0.27 21.41
C THR A 328 9.66 1.29 20.53
N LEU A 329 9.38 1.27 19.23
CA LEU A 329 9.99 2.17 18.26
C LEU A 329 9.14 3.40 17.99
N ALA A 330 7.83 3.21 17.78
CA ALA A 330 6.92 4.28 17.41
C ALA A 330 5.50 4.03 17.94
N GLY A 331 4.72 5.11 18.04
CA GLY A 331 3.42 5.08 18.69
C GLY A 331 3.52 5.31 20.19
N GLN A 332 2.38 5.59 20.82
CA GLN A 332 2.29 5.72 22.27
C GLN A 332 1.25 4.72 22.77
N ALA A 333 1.66 3.89 23.74
CA ALA A 333 0.84 2.79 24.24
C ALA A 333 -0.59 3.27 24.59
N TYR A 334 -1.58 2.61 23.99
CA TYR A 334 -3.01 2.86 24.18
C TYR A 334 -3.50 4.26 23.75
N GLN A 335 -2.69 5.01 23.01
CA GLN A 335 -3.09 6.27 22.40
C GLN A 335 -3.22 6.11 20.90
N THR A 336 -4.46 6.11 20.43
CA THR A 336 -4.77 5.92 19.00
C THR A 336 -4.83 7.24 18.24
N GLY A 337 -4.62 7.18 16.93
CA GLY A 337 -4.73 8.33 16.02
C GLY A 337 -4.00 8.11 14.71
N ILE A 338 -4.01 9.11 13.84
CA ILE A 338 -3.39 9.07 12.50
C ILE A 338 -2.19 10.00 12.35
N GLN A 339 -1.72 10.59 13.46
CA GLN A 339 -0.63 11.56 13.43
C GLN A 339 0.68 10.92 12.96
N ASP A 340 1.32 11.54 11.97
CA ASP A 340 2.69 11.24 11.52
C ASP A 340 3.73 11.84 12.47
N GLY A 341 4.95 11.30 12.46
CA GLY A 341 6.04 11.81 13.28
C GLY A 341 7.03 10.73 13.72
N VAL A 342 7.99 11.12 14.56
CA VAL A 342 9.04 10.22 15.07
C VAL A 342 8.66 9.68 16.44
N GLY A 343 8.94 8.39 16.66
CA GLY A 343 8.82 7.76 17.97
C GLY A 343 7.40 7.85 18.56
N SER A 344 7.30 8.30 19.80
CA SER A 344 6.02 8.43 20.51
C SER A 344 5.16 9.61 20.05
N MET A 345 5.57 10.40 19.04
CA MET A 345 4.72 11.42 18.42
C MET A 345 3.84 10.84 17.32
N ALA A 346 4.29 9.77 16.67
CA ALA A 346 3.45 9.01 15.75
C ALA A 346 2.25 8.40 16.48
N ARG A 347 1.16 8.17 15.76
CA ARG A 347 -0.03 7.48 16.26
C ARG A 347 -0.49 6.44 15.25
N PHE A 348 -1.05 5.34 15.75
CA PHE A 348 -1.72 4.31 14.95
C PHE A 348 -3.13 4.08 15.51
N ILE A 349 -4.08 3.60 14.72
CA ILE A 349 -5.43 3.27 15.22
C ILE A 349 -5.57 1.78 15.51
N SER A 350 -5.19 0.91 14.57
CA SER A 350 -5.16 -0.55 14.74
C SER A 350 -4.16 -1.14 13.73
N PRO A 351 -2.85 -1.04 14.00
CA PRO A 351 -1.83 -1.60 13.11
C PRO A 351 -1.86 -3.13 13.20
N ARG A 352 -2.02 -3.84 12.07
CA ARG A 352 -2.20 -5.31 12.09
C ARG A 352 -1.19 -6.12 11.29
N TYR A 353 -0.65 -5.55 10.22
CA TYR A 353 0.30 -6.26 9.35
C TYR A 353 1.41 -5.31 8.93
N MET A 354 2.50 -5.92 8.50
CA MET A 354 3.64 -5.19 7.99
C MET A 354 4.30 -5.93 6.83
N ALA A 355 5.06 -5.17 6.05
CA ALA A 355 6.02 -5.67 5.08
C ALA A 355 7.26 -4.77 5.09
N SER A 356 8.42 -5.33 4.72
CA SER A 356 9.63 -4.56 4.44
C SER A 356 9.85 -4.51 2.94
N ASP A 357 10.34 -3.38 2.44
CA ASP A 357 10.86 -3.26 1.07
C ASP A 357 12.30 -3.79 0.90
N ASN A 358 12.89 -4.29 1.98
CA ASN A 358 14.28 -4.73 2.04
C ASN A 358 15.34 -3.63 1.80
N SER A 359 14.94 -2.36 1.76
CA SER A 359 15.83 -1.18 1.67
C SER A 359 15.97 -0.45 3.02
N GLY A 360 14.97 -0.61 3.90
CA GLY A 360 14.93 0.06 5.21
C GLY A 360 13.62 0.78 5.47
N LEU A 361 12.67 0.69 4.54
CA LEU A 361 11.31 1.18 4.71
C LEU A 361 10.39 0.00 5.08
N LEU A 362 9.67 0.16 6.18
CA LEU A 362 8.61 -0.76 6.58
C LEU A 362 7.27 -0.15 6.26
N PHE A 363 6.34 -0.94 5.74
CA PHE A 363 4.96 -0.55 5.54
C PHE A 363 4.08 -1.23 6.58
N ILE A 364 3.08 -0.51 7.08
CA ILE A 364 2.21 -0.93 8.16
C ILE A 364 0.77 -0.74 7.72
N ALA A 365 -0.03 -1.81 7.75
CA ALA A 365 -1.47 -1.73 7.55
C ALA A 365 -2.12 -1.23 8.84
N ASP A 366 -2.49 0.05 8.88
CA ASP A 366 -3.32 0.61 9.94
C ASP A 366 -4.80 0.34 9.62
N THR A 367 -5.23 -0.89 9.95
CA THR A 367 -6.47 -1.49 9.44
C THR A 367 -7.71 -0.66 9.75
N ASN A 368 -7.82 -0.12 10.96
CA ASN A 368 -8.97 0.71 11.33
C ASN A 368 -8.70 2.21 11.14
N GLY A 369 -7.44 2.58 10.83
CA GLY A 369 -7.10 3.92 10.40
C GLY A 369 -7.33 4.15 8.91
N TYR A 370 -7.55 3.09 8.11
CA TYR A 370 -7.73 3.18 6.65
C TYR A 370 -6.51 3.77 5.91
N HIS A 371 -5.32 3.54 6.47
CA HIS A 371 -4.05 3.99 5.89
C HIS A 371 -3.09 2.81 5.74
N ILE A 372 -2.23 2.90 4.74
CA ILE A 372 -0.90 2.29 4.79
C ILE A 372 0.06 3.34 5.34
N ARG A 373 0.72 3.02 6.44
CA ARG A 373 1.75 3.86 7.04
C ARG A 373 3.12 3.36 6.61
N SER A 374 4.10 4.23 6.52
CA SER A 374 5.51 3.88 6.33
C SER A 374 6.29 4.19 7.61
N TYR A 375 7.33 3.40 7.88
CA TYR A 375 8.30 3.64 8.96
C TYR A 375 9.70 3.49 8.38
N ASN A 376 10.48 4.56 8.43
CA ASN A 376 11.86 4.56 7.98
C ASN A 376 12.79 4.12 9.13
N THR A 377 13.52 3.03 8.94
CA THR A 377 14.39 2.46 9.97
C THR A 377 15.65 3.29 10.26
N PHE A 378 16.01 4.24 9.40
CA PHE A 378 17.18 5.10 9.57
C PHE A 378 16.93 6.29 10.49
N ASP A 379 15.79 6.95 10.36
CA ASP A 379 15.43 8.17 11.11
C ASP A 379 14.27 7.98 12.10
N GLY A 380 13.57 6.83 12.03
CA GLY A 380 12.44 6.51 12.89
C GLY A 380 11.16 7.27 12.57
N TYR A 381 11.07 7.94 11.42
CA TYR A 381 9.88 8.67 11.01
C TYR A 381 8.77 7.72 10.55
N VAL A 382 7.57 7.92 11.11
CA VAL A 382 6.33 7.32 10.62
C VAL A 382 5.60 8.33 9.74
N GLY A 383 5.34 7.96 8.50
CA GLY A 383 4.57 8.75 7.53
C GLY A 383 3.31 8.02 7.06
N THR A 384 2.40 8.75 6.44
CA THR A 384 1.31 8.18 5.67
C THR A 384 1.79 7.91 4.24
N PHE A 385 1.74 6.64 3.81
CA PHE A 385 2.09 6.23 2.44
C PHE A 385 0.89 6.34 1.51
N ALA A 386 -0.28 5.88 1.96
CA ALA A 386 -1.52 5.98 1.19
C ALA A 386 -2.76 5.87 2.09
N GLY A 387 -3.89 6.39 1.60
CA GLY A 387 -5.19 6.36 2.29
C GLY A 387 -5.63 7.74 2.78
N ASN A 388 -6.95 7.97 2.80
CA ASN A 388 -7.55 9.26 3.17
C ASN A 388 -8.20 9.26 4.56
N GLY A 389 -7.96 8.22 5.36
CA GLY A 389 -8.55 8.06 6.70
C GLY A 389 -10.03 7.71 6.74
N SER A 390 -10.65 7.51 5.58
CA SER A 390 -12.05 7.07 5.46
C SER A 390 -12.13 5.71 4.81
N GLN A 391 -13.10 4.91 5.25
CA GLN A 391 -13.39 3.64 4.61
C GLN A 391 -13.88 3.90 3.18
N GLY A 392 -13.17 3.35 2.20
CA GLY A 392 -13.57 3.45 0.80
C GLY A 392 -12.68 2.61 -0.08
N TYR A 393 -13.01 2.60 -1.36
CA TYR A 393 -12.25 1.90 -2.39
C TYR A 393 -12.06 2.83 -3.57
N VAL A 394 -10.92 3.50 -3.60
CA VAL A 394 -10.54 4.44 -4.65
C VAL A 394 -9.06 4.22 -4.91
N ASP A 395 -8.73 4.00 -6.17
CA ASP A 395 -7.36 4.03 -6.66
C ASP A 395 -6.91 5.48 -6.86
N GLY A 396 -5.61 5.73 -6.79
CA GLY A 396 -5.07 7.09 -6.84
C GLY A 396 -3.74 7.21 -6.13
N VAL A 397 -3.21 8.42 -6.03
CA VAL A 397 -1.89 8.69 -5.45
C VAL A 397 -2.02 9.11 -3.98
N GLY A 398 -1.27 8.47 -3.09
CA GLY A 398 -1.17 8.84 -1.68
C GLY A 398 -2.52 8.98 -0.97
N ASN A 399 -2.83 10.20 -0.52
CA ASN A 399 -4.07 10.51 0.21
C ASN A 399 -5.32 10.60 -0.68
N ASN A 400 -5.18 10.57 -2.00
CA ASN A 400 -6.34 10.51 -2.91
C ASN A 400 -6.89 9.07 -3.04
N ALA A 401 -6.08 8.07 -2.68
CA ALA A 401 -6.55 6.69 -2.60
C ALA A 401 -7.43 6.49 -1.34
N ALA A 402 -8.48 5.68 -1.49
CA ALA A 402 -9.29 5.20 -0.37
C ALA A 402 -9.05 3.71 -0.16
N ILE A 403 -8.80 3.35 1.10
CA ILE A 403 -8.37 2.00 1.49
C ILE A 403 -9.39 1.40 2.46
N HIS A 404 -9.78 0.17 2.19
CA HIS A 404 -10.79 -0.56 2.92
C HIS A 404 -10.20 -1.65 3.81
N ARG A 405 -9.86 -1.27 5.04
CA ARG A 405 -9.38 -2.18 6.09
C ARG A 405 -8.21 -3.06 5.63
N PRO A 406 -7.05 -2.47 5.30
CA PRO A 406 -5.91 -3.21 4.79
C PRO A 406 -5.46 -4.27 5.80
N ARG A 407 -5.05 -5.44 5.32
CA ARG A 407 -4.55 -6.56 6.13
C ARG A 407 -3.21 -7.06 5.61
N GLY A 408 -3.12 -8.32 5.17
CA GLY A 408 -1.86 -8.98 4.82
C GLY A 408 -1.07 -8.15 3.83
N MET A 409 0.24 -8.05 4.04
CA MET A 409 1.11 -7.23 3.21
C MET A 409 2.34 -8.01 2.76
N THR A 410 2.88 -7.64 1.61
CA THR A 410 4.21 -8.04 1.16
C THR A 410 4.79 -6.97 0.25
N SER A 411 6.06 -7.09 -0.13
CA SER A 411 6.72 -6.16 -1.04
C SER A 411 7.69 -6.92 -1.93
N ASP A 412 7.86 -6.43 -3.16
CA ASP A 412 8.89 -6.87 -4.10
C ASP A 412 10.09 -5.90 -4.14
N GLY A 413 10.10 -4.88 -3.26
CA GLY A 413 11.12 -3.83 -3.19
C GLY A 413 10.83 -2.60 -4.06
N THR A 414 9.94 -2.72 -5.06
CA THR A 414 9.49 -1.60 -5.92
C THR A 414 8.06 -1.18 -5.61
N SER A 415 7.24 -2.15 -5.23
CA SER A 415 5.85 -2.02 -4.86
C SER A 415 5.57 -2.71 -3.53
N VAL A 416 4.65 -2.14 -2.76
CA VAL A 416 4.02 -2.79 -1.63
C VAL A 416 2.63 -3.28 -2.03
N TYR A 417 2.30 -4.51 -1.64
CA TYR A 417 1.00 -5.13 -1.91
C TYR A 417 0.27 -5.36 -0.61
N TRP A 418 -1.05 -5.18 -0.59
CA TRP A 418 -1.86 -5.50 0.58
C TRP A 418 -3.21 -6.09 0.21
N THR A 419 -3.77 -6.90 1.11
CA THR A 419 -5.13 -7.40 0.96
C THR A 419 -6.14 -6.45 1.58
N GLU A 420 -7.29 -6.29 0.92
CA GLU A 420 -8.46 -5.66 1.50
C GLU A 420 -9.48 -6.74 1.80
N PHE A 421 -9.34 -7.35 2.98
CA PHE A 421 -10.00 -8.60 3.36
C PHE A 421 -11.50 -8.63 3.04
N ASN A 422 -12.24 -7.57 3.37
CA ASN A 422 -13.69 -7.49 3.11
C ASN A 422 -14.05 -7.01 1.70
N GLN A 423 -13.10 -6.43 0.95
CA GLN A 423 -13.30 -6.09 -0.47
C GLN A 423 -12.89 -7.22 -1.41
N HIS A 424 -12.24 -8.25 -0.87
CA HIS A 424 -11.84 -9.44 -1.62
C HIS A 424 -10.85 -9.13 -2.75
N THR A 425 -10.03 -8.10 -2.55
CA THR A 425 -9.02 -7.64 -3.49
C THR A 425 -7.63 -7.68 -2.87
N VAL A 426 -6.64 -7.68 -3.76
CA VAL A 426 -5.25 -7.32 -3.47
C VAL A 426 -5.00 -5.99 -4.17
N ARG A 427 -4.47 -5.02 -3.44
CA ARG A 427 -4.07 -3.70 -3.94
C ARG A 427 -2.56 -3.63 -4.06
N GLN A 428 -2.08 -2.78 -4.95
CA GLN A 428 -0.66 -2.48 -5.15
C GLN A 428 -0.43 -0.99 -4.93
N GLY A 429 0.68 -0.65 -4.30
CA GLY A 429 1.19 0.71 -4.16
C GLY A 429 2.62 0.78 -4.65
N ILE A 430 2.87 1.57 -5.70
CA ILE A 430 4.22 1.78 -6.21
C ILE A 430 4.96 2.69 -5.22
N ILE A 431 6.11 2.25 -4.72
CA ILE A 431 6.80 2.94 -3.62
C ILE A 431 7.28 4.33 -4.04
N ALA A 432 7.85 4.45 -5.25
CA ALA A 432 8.43 5.69 -5.74
C ALA A 432 7.39 6.79 -6.00
N SER A 433 6.23 6.43 -6.56
CA SER A 433 5.19 7.38 -6.95
C SER A 433 4.02 7.46 -5.96
N GLN A 434 3.92 6.54 -5.00
CA GLN A 434 2.76 6.35 -4.12
C GLN A 434 1.45 6.08 -4.87
N SER A 435 1.53 5.69 -6.14
CA SER A 435 0.36 5.33 -6.94
C SER A 435 -0.22 4.02 -6.45
N VAL A 436 -1.51 4.04 -6.11
CA VAL A 436 -2.29 2.89 -5.65
C VAL A 436 -3.24 2.43 -6.74
N SER A 437 -3.18 1.14 -7.05
CA SER A 437 -4.06 0.48 -8.02
C SER A 437 -4.61 -0.84 -7.47
N THR A 438 -5.69 -1.31 -8.10
CA THR A 438 -6.21 -2.66 -7.89
C THR A 438 -5.33 -3.66 -8.62
N ASN A 439 -4.75 -4.62 -7.89
CA ASN A 439 -3.86 -5.62 -8.48
C ASN A 439 -4.64 -6.83 -9.01
N VAL A 440 -5.39 -7.50 -8.13
CA VAL A 440 -6.29 -8.61 -8.49
C VAL A 440 -7.48 -8.64 -7.55
N GLY A 441 -8.56 -9.30 -7.99
CA GLY A 441 -9.77 -9.48 -7.22
C GLY A 441 -10.82 -8.43 -7.52
N GLN A 442 -12.08 -8.83 -7.54
CA GLN A 442 -13.20 -7.95 -7.82
C GLN A 442 -13.60 -7.10 -6.61
N HIS A 443 -13.55 -5.78 -6.76
CA HIS A 443 -14.16 -4.85 -5.81
C HIS A 443 -15.67 -5.06 -5.68
N CYS A 444 -16.20 -4.86 -4.47
CA CYS A 444 -17.62 -4.98 -4.21
C CYS A 444 -18.29 -3.60 -4.16
N ASN A 445 -19.08 -3.24 -5.19
CA ASN A 445 -19.90 -2.03 -5.16
C ASN A 445 -21.18 -2.27 -4.31
N GLY A 446 -21.21 -1.76 -3.07
CA GLY A 446 -22.40 -1.71 -2.20
C GLY A 446 -22.52 -2.85 -1.18
N ASN A 447 -23.74 -3.11 -0.68
CA ASN A 447 -23.98 -3.97 0.49
C ASN A 447 -23.81 -5.49 0.26
N ASN A 448 -23.58 -5.93 -0.98
CA ASN A 448 -23.43 -7.36 -1.33
C ASN A 448 -21.97 -7.74 -1.59
N CYS A 449 -21.12 -7.57 -0.58
CA CYS A 449 -19.73 -8.02 -0.58
C CYS A 449 -19.64 -9.55 -0.35
N ASN A 450 -20.13 -10.34 -1.30
CA ASN A 450 -20.04 -11.80 -1.22
C ASN A 450 -18.71 -12.26 -1.83
N GLY A 451 -17.85 -12.82 -0.97
CA GLY A 451 -16.65 -13.53 -1.39
C GLY A 451 -16.98 -14.67 -2.35
N GLY A 452 -16.00 -15.07 -3.15
CA GLY A 452 -16.14 -16.16 -4.11
C GLY A 452 -14.82 -16.87 -4.35
N TYR A 453 -14.85 -17.85 -5.25
CA TYR A 453 -13.65 -18.53 -5.69
C TYR A 453 -13.68 -18.65 -7.21
N THR A 454 -12.84 -17.88 -7.89
CA THR A 454 -12.70 -17.92 -9.34
C THR A 454 -11.28 -17.53 -9.71
N GLU A 455 -10.60 -18.39 -10.45
CA GLU A 455 -9.32 -18.08 -11.09
C GLU A 455 -9.56 -17.16 -12.29
N GLY A 456 -8.61 -16.27 -12.57
CA GLY A 456 -8.74 -15.26 -13.62
C GLY A 456 -7.64 -14.19 -13.53
N ILE A 457 -7.70 -13.24 -14.44
CA ILE A 457 -6.80 -12.10 -14.52
C ILE A 457 -7.49 -10.89 -13.88
N GLY A 458 -6.74 -10.08 -13.11
CA GLY A 458 -7.28 -8.88 -12.47
C GLY A 458 -8.54 -9.16 -11.64
N THR A 459 -9.63 -8.45 -11.92
CA THR A 459 -10.96 -8.52 -11.25
C THR A 459 -11.84 -9.65 -11.77
N ALA A 460 -11.44 -10.34 -12.85
CA ALA A 460 -12.08 -11.61 -13.18
C ALA A 460 -11.81 -12.66 -12.08
N SER A 461 -10.71 -12.48 -11.33
CA SER A 461 -10.43 -13.26 -10.12
C SER A 461 -11.39 -12.93 -8.98
N ARG A 462 -11.85 -13.97 -8.27
CA ARG A 462 -12.67 -13.83 -7.07
C ARG A 462 -12.00 -14.50 -5.89
N PHE A 463 -11.75 -13.72 -4.85
CA PHE A 463 -11.30 -14.19 -3.54
C PHE A 463 -12.47 -14.20 -2.55
N ASN A 464 -12.27 -14.87 -1.42
CA ASN A 464 -13.14 -14.84 -0.26
C ASN A 464 -12.29 -14.54 0.98
N GLY A 465 -12.10 -13.25 1.28
CA GLY A 465 -11.32 -12.84 2.43
C GLY A 465 -9.81 -13.09 2.29
N PRO A 466 -9.12 -12.53 1.28
CA PRO A 466 -7.66 -12.65 1.19
C PRO A 466 -7.02 -12.03 2.44
N PHE A 467 -6.15 -12.78 3.12
CA PHE A 467 -5.75 -12.45 4.50
C PHE A 467 -4.25 -12.18 4.67
N ALA A 468 -3.40 -12.97 4.03
CA ALA A 468 -1.94 -12.87 4.12
C ALA A 468 -1.31 -12.91 2.74
N LEU A 469 -0.17 -12.24 2.56
CA LEU A 469 0.61 -12.22 1.33
C LEU A 469 2.05 -12.61 1.62
N ALA A 470 2.72 -13.20 0.64
CA ALA A 470 4.16 -13.33 0.61
C ALA A 470 4.68 -13.27 -0.83
N PHE A 471 5.65 -12.40 -1.09
CA PHE A 471 6.36 -12.35 -2.35
C PHE A 471 7.55 -13.32 -2.31
N HIS A 472 7.67 -14.15 -3.34
CA HIS A 472 8.76 -15.11 -3.50
C HIS A 472 9.67 -14.66 -4.64
N TYR A 473 10.78 -14.01 -4.26
CA TYR A 473 11.72 -13.36 -5.18
C TYR A 473 12.30 -14.32 -6.23
N ALA A 474 12.63 -15.55 -5.84
CA ALA A 474 13.28 -16.50 -6.74
C ALA A 474 12.39 -16.95 -7.91
N THR A 475 11.07 -16.86 -7.79
CA THR A 475 10.12 -17.16 -8.88
C THR A 475 9.41 -15.94 -9.43
N ASN A 476 9.69 -14.74 -8.89
CA ASN A 476 8.94 -13.52 -9.16
C ASN A 476 7.43 -13.76 -9.08
N SER A 477 6.94 -14.22 -7.93
CA SER A 477 5.51 -14.52 -7.76
C SER A 477 5.04 -14.15 -6.37
N MET A 478 3.82 -13.61 -6.31
CA MET A 478 3.14 -13.34 -5.05
C MET A 478 2.22 -14.51 -4.71
N PHE A 479 2.14 -14.86 -3.42
CA PHE A 479 1.22 -15.85 -2.90
C PHE A 479 0.25 -15.20 -1.93
N VAL A 480 -1.03 -15.54 -2.06
CA VAL A 480 -2.11 -15.01 -1.24
C VAL A 480 -2.84 -16.13 -0.53
N LEU A 481 -3.02 -15.99 0.79
CA LEU A 481 -3.89 -16.84 1.59
C LEU A 481 -5.33 -16.38 1.41
N ASP A 482 -6.10 -17.11 0.61
CA ASP A 482 -7.51 -16.86 0.36
C ASP A 482 -8.36 -17.54 1.45
N ALA A 483 -8.56 -16.81 2.55
CA ALA A 483 -8.90 -17.40 3.83
C ALA A 483 -10.24 -18.13 3.86
N GLY A 484 -11.29 -17.49 3.34
CA GLY A 484 -12.64 -18.06 3.28
C GLY A 484 -12.73 -19.25 2.33
N ASN A 485 -11.78 -19.39 1.40
CA ASN A 485 -11.68 -20.54 0.51
C ASN A 485 -10.72 -21.62 1.02
N ASN A 486 -9.95 -21.37 2.09
CA ASN A 486 -8.98 -22.30 2.69
C ASN A 486 -7.90 -22.78 1.71
N VAL A 487 -7.41 -21.87 0.87
CA VAL A 487 -6.38 -22.15 -0.14
C VAL A 487 -5.32 -21.05 -0.16
N ILE A 488 -4.13 -21.40 -0.66
CA ILE A 488 -3.14 -20.43 -1.10
C ILE A 488 -3.22 -20.37 -2.62
N ARG A 489 -3.34 -19.16 -3.16
CA ARG A 489 -3.32 -18.89 -4.59
C ARG A 489 -2.00 -18.19 -4.95
N ARG A 490 -1.52 -18.44 -6.16
CA ARG A 490 -0.38 -17.76 -6.76
C ARG A 490 -0.89 -16.65 -7.66
N ILE A 491 -0.19 -15.52 -7.63
CA ILE A 491 -0.40 -14.35 -8.48
C ILE A 491 0.90 -14.15 -9.26
N GLN A 492 0.84 -14.06 -10.59
CA GLN A 492 1.99 -13.93 -11.48
C GLN A 492 1.81 -12.91 -12.58
#